data_AF-A0A6M2E225-F1
#
_entry.id   AF-A0A6M2E225-F1
#
_cell.length_a   1.000
_cell.length_b   1.000
_cell.length_c   1.000
_cell.angle_alpha   90.00
_cell.angle_beta   90.00
_cell.angle_gamma   90.00
#
_symmetry.space_group_name_H-M   'P 1'
#
loop_
_entity.id
_entity.type
_entity.pdbx_description
1 polymer ?
#
loop_
_entity_poly.entity_id
_entity_poly.type
_entity_poly.pdbx_seq_one_letter_code
_entity_poly.pdbx_strand_id
1 'polypeptide(L)' 'SVIHTIYANITSILPKLESVSNLASTTGSNIIILTETWLNSSAAFKLQAALTNLDIFRRDRDGKRGGRSC' A
#
# COMPACT_ATOMS: atom_id res chain seq x y z
N SER A 1 19.67 -16.34 4.20
CA SER A 1 19.07 -15.03 4.52
C SER A 1 17.61 -15.24 4.86
N VAL A 2 17.12 -14.67 5.96
CA VAL A 2 15.70 -14.75 6.36
C VAL A 2 14.94 -13.64 5.64
N ILE A 3 13.84 -13.97 4.98
CA ILE A 3 12.98 -12.99 4.30
C ILE A 3 11.86 -12.60 5.26
N HIS A 4 11.79 -11.31 5.60
CA HIS A 4 10.73 -10.75 6.43
C HIS A 4 9.62 -10.17 5.56
N THR A 5 8.41 -10.72 5.71
CA THR A 5 7.23 -10.31 4.95
C THR A 5 6.15 -9.79 5.88
N ILE A 6 5.61 -8.62 5.58
CA ILE A 6 4.44 -8.06 6.25
C ILE A 6 3.23 -8.23 5.33
N TYR A 7 2.13 -8.73 5.88
CA TYR A 7 0.84 -8.81 5.20
C TYR A 7 -0.23 -8.07 6.00
N ALA A 8 -0.95 -7.14 5.38
CA ALA A 8 -2.02 -6.39 6.03
C ALA A 8 -3.16 -6.02 5.08
N ASN A 9 -4.40 -6.16 5.55
CA ASN A 9 -5.55 -5.51 4.95
C ASN A 9 -5.64 -4.08 5.52
N ILE A 10 -5.53 -3.08 4.66
CA ILE A 10 -5.46 -1.68 5.09
C ILE A 10 -6.75 -0.89 4.82
N THR A 11 -7.69 -1.43 4.06
CA THR A 11 -8.98 -0.80 3.65
C THR A 11 -8.86 0.50 2.85
N SER A 12 -7.83 1.32 3.07
CA SER A 12 -7.48 2.49 2.28
C SER A 12 -6.02 2.87 2.56
N ILE A 13 -5.22 3.03 1.50
CA ILE A 13 -3.78 3.36 1.62
C ILE A 13 -3.52 4.83 1.88
N LEU A 14 -4.30 5.72 1.26
CA LEU A 14 -4.04 7.17 1.30
C LEU A 14 -3.93 7.75 2.71
N PRO A 15 -4.84 7.47 3.67
CA PRO A 15 -4.72 8.00 5.02
C PRO A 15 -3.60 7.34 5.84
N LYS A 16 -2.97 6.28 5.32
CA LYS A 16 -1.96 5.46 6.01
C LYS A 16 -0.59 5.51 5.34
N LEU A 17 -0.39 6.36 4.34
CA LEU A 17 0.86 6.44 3.56
C LEU A 17 2.08 6.64 4.45
N GLU A 18 2.01 7.59 5.38
CA GLU A 18 3.10 7.87 6.31
C GLU A 18 3.39 6.66 7.22
N SER A 19 2.34 6.03 7.77
CA SER A 19 2.50 4.84 8.60
C SER A 19 3.13 3.68 7.83
N VAL A 20 2.75 3.48 6.57
CA VAL A 20 3.33 2.44 5.70
C VAL A 20 4.80 2.75 5.37
N SER A 21 5.12 4.02 5.10
CA SER A 21 6.50 4.46 4.85
C SER A 21 7.40 4.26 6.09
N ASN A 22 6.88 4.63 7.26
CA ASN A 22 7.55 4.40 8.54
C ASN A 22 7.72 2.90 8.83
N LEU A 23 6.70 2.09 8.55
CA LEU A 23 6.76 0.63 8.71
C LEU A 23 7.85 0.01 7.82
N ALA A 24 7.92 0.43 6.55
CA ALA A 24 8.95 -0.03 5.64
C ALA A 24 10.36 0.31 6.11
N SER A 25 10.54 1.54 6.62
CA SER A 25 11.84 2.04 7.08
C SER A 25 12.30 1.41 8.40
N THR A 26 11.36 1.09 9.30
CA THR A 26 11.68 0.62 10.67
C THR A 26 11.83 -0.89 10.80
N THR A 27 11.10 -1.65 9.99
CA THR A 27 11.06 -3.12 10.14
C THR A 27 12.15 -3.85 9.39
N GLY A 28 12.85 -3.19 8.47
CA GLY A 28 13.80 -3.86 7.56
C GLY A 28 13.13 -4.94 6.70
N SER A 29 11.80 -4.88 6.54
CA SER A 29 11.04 -5.89 5.80
C SER A 29 11.45 -5.89 4.33
N ASN A 30 11.63 -7.08 3.77
CA ASN A 30 11.97 -7.24 2.37
C ASN A 30 10.73 -7.08 1.47
N ILE A 31 9.56 -7.46 1.99
CA ILE A 31 8.31 -7.50 1.23
C ILE A 31 7.16 -6.99 2.11
N ILE A 32 6.34 -6.08 1.57
CA ILE A 32 5.11 -5.61 2.20
C ILE A 32 3.94 -5.85 1.22
N ILE A 33 2.96 -6.62 1.67
CA ILE A 33 1.77 -6.99 0.89
C ILE A 33 0.56 -6.32 1.54
N LEU A 34 -0.08 -5.42 0.79
CA LEU A 34 -1.23 -4.66 1.25
C LEU A 34 -2.47 -5.00 0.41
N THR A 35 -3.57 -5.35 1.05
CA THR A 35 -4.86 -5.62 0.40
C THR A 35 -5.90 -4.57 0.76
N GLU A 36 -6.97 -4.48 -0.04
CA GLU A 36 -8.01 -3.44 0.09
C GLU A 36 -7.38 -2.04 0.12
N THR A 37 -6.42 -1.75 -0.77
CA THR A 37 -5.72 -0.45 -0.78
C THR A 37 -6.59 0.70 -1.29
N TRP A 38 -7.65 0.36 -2.04
CA TRP A 38 -8.64 1.29 -2.61
C TRP A 38 -7.98 2.41 -3.43
N LEU A 39 -6.91 2.04 -4.13
CA LEU A 39 -6.21 2.92 -5.05
C LEU A 39 -7.07 3.24 -6.28
N ASN A 40 -6.96 4.49 -6.72
CA ASN A 40 -7.38 4.94 -8.05
C ASN A 40 -6.16 5.56 -8.76
N SER A 41 -6.28 5.83 -10.05
CA SER A 41 -5.16 6.33 -10.86
C SER A 41 -4.52 7.62 -10.31
N SER A 42 -5.30 8.49 -9.64
CA SER A 42 -4.77 9.71 -9.00
C SER A 42 -4.02 9.40 -7.70
N ALA A 43 -4.50 8.43 -6.92
CA ALA A 43 -3.85 7.98 -5.68
C ALA A 43 -2.51 7.26 -5.94
N ALA A 44 -2.37 6.61 -7.09
CA ALA A 44 -1.16 5.90 -7.49
C ALA A 44 0.08 6.81 -7.51
N PHE A 45 -0.07 8.03 -8.04
CA PHE A 45 1.02 9.00 -8.11
C PHE A 45 1.51 9.41 -6.71
N LYS A 46 0.58 9.61 -5.77
CA LYS A 46 0.90 9.95 -4.38
C LYS A 46 1.63 8.81 -3.66
N LEU A 47 1.22 7.57 -3.94
CA LEU A 47 1.88 6.39 -3.40
C LEU A 47 3.34 6.28 -3.86
N GLN A 48 3.59 6.46 -5.15
CA GLN A 48 4.93 6.42 -5.74
C GLN A 48 5.83 7.50 -5.14
N ALA A 49 5.30 8.72 -4.97
CA ALA A 49 6.06 9.83 -4.39
C ALA A 49 6.37 9.64 -2.89
N ALA A 50 5.52 8.92 -2.15
CA ALA A 50 5.69 8.70 -0.71
C ALA A 50 6.59 7.50 -0.36
N LEU A 51 6.72 6.54 -1.28
CA LEU A 51 7.45 5.29 -1.07
C LEU A 51 8.63 5.16 -2.05
N THR A 52 9.48 6.19 -2.11
CA THR A 52 10.60 6.28 -3.07
C THR A 52 11.64 5.17 -2.92
N ASN A 53 11.68 4.51 -1.77
CA ASN A 53 12.70 3.51 -1.43
C ASN A 53 12.22 2.07 -1.69
N LEU A 54 11.03 1.91 -2.29
CA LEU A 54 10.42 0.60 -2.54
C LEU A 54 10.01 0.47 -4.01
N ASP A 55 10.20 -0.73 -4.55
CA ASP A 55 9.57 -1.12 -5.80
C ASP A 55 8.09 -1.45 -5.55
N ILE A 56 7.21 -0.76 -6.27
CA ILE A 56 5.76 -0.87 -6.08
C ILE A 56 5.18 -1.74 -7.19
N PHE A 57 4.72 -2.94 -6.83
CA PHE A 57 3.88 -3.77 -7.68
C PHE A 57 2.42 -3.59 -7.25
N ARG A 58 1.55 -3.19 -8.19
CA ARG A 58 0.16 -2.89 -7.91
C ARG A 58 -0.79 -3.60 -8.86
N ARG A 59 -1.95 -3.99 -8.34
CA ARG A 59 -3.09 -4.47 -9.12
C ARG A 59 -4.32 -3.69 -8.68
N ASP A 60 -4.73 -2.74 -9.52
CA ASP A 60 -5.94 -1.96 -9.27
C ASP A 60 -7.18 -2.80 -9.60
N ARG A 61 -8.30 -2.49 -8.95
CA ARG A 61 -9.58 -3.17 -9.23
C ARG A 61 -10.18 -2.60 -10.51
N ASP A 62 -10.50 -3.47 -11.46
CA ASP A 62 -11.27 -3.13 -12.66
C ASP A 62 -12.72 -2.79 -12.25
N GLY A 63 -13.00 -1.50 -12.01
CA GLY A 63 -14.34 -0.90 -12.00
C GLY A 63 -15.49 -1.64 -11.29
N LYS A 64 -15.71 -1.32 -10.01
CA LYS A 64 -17.02 -1.09 -9.35
C LYS A 64 -16.70 -0.74 -7.89
N ARG A 65 -17.01 0.50 -7.48
CA ARG A 65 -16.91 0.94 -6.08
C ARG A 65 -17.91 0.13 -5.26
N GLY A 66 -17.44 -0.94 -4.64
CA GLY A 66 -18.22 -1.76 -3.73
C GLY A 66 -17.41 -1.90 -2.44
N GLY A 67 -17.75 -1.06 -1.47
CA GLY A 67 -17.13 -0.98 -0.15
C GLY A 67 -17.57 0.32 0.54
N ARG A 68 -18.55 0.22 1.44
CA ARG A 68 -19.16 1.31 2.24
C ARG A 68 -19.66 2.53 1.45
N SER A 69 -20.86 2.39 0.91
CA SER A 69 -21.85 3.45 1.08
C SER A 69 -22.36 3.34 2.52
N CYS A 70 -21.91 4.25 3.38
CA CYS A 70 -22.66 4.64 4.56
C CYS A 70 -23.20 6.04 4.28
#